data_AF-A0A7L2W182-F1
#
_entry.id   AF-A0A7L2W182-F1
#
_cell.length_a   1.000
_cell.length_b   1.000
_cell.length_c   1.000
_cell.angle_alpha   90.00
_cell.angle_beta   90.00
_cell.angle_gamma   90.00
#
_symmetry.space_group_name_H-M   'P 1'
#
loop_
_entity.id
_entity.type
_entity.pdbx_description
1 polymer ?
#
loop_
_entity_poly.entity_id
_entity_poly.type
_entity_poly.pdbx_seq_one_letter_code
_entity_poly.pdbx_strand_id
1 'polypeptide(L)'
;LPQHLASLVSAAREEAQKSWQQLQAQRQEVLRLQEQLSRARQDGERWALALQRAQREALEREATRGAEQARQQELIRDMKGRLLELLREKDALWQKMEGIDTPMPSPAPHNAGLCTRCRKDFRLLSRRYSCSRLCQGKVCHTCSVDVGKQGRCCLLCYQQGHPQAT
;
A
#
# COMPACT_ATOMS: atom_id res chain seq x y z
N LEU A 1 -113.76 -11.29 3.55
CA LEU A 1 -113.27 -10.04 4.19
C LEU A 1 -112.39 -10.28 5.43
N PRO A 2 -112.75 -11.11 6.43
CA PRO A 2 -111.93 -11.31 7.65
C PRO A 2 -110.57 -11.97 7.40
N GLN A 3 -110.51 -12.96 6.51
CA GLN A 3 -109.29 -13.72 6.20
C GLN A 3 -108.22 -12.87 5.49
N HIS A 4 -108.64 -11.96 4.60
CA HIS A 4 -107.72 -11.04 3.93
C HIS A 4 -107.10 -10.04 4.91
N LEU A 5 -107.88 -9.53 5.87
CA LEU A 5 -107.35 -8.67 6.94
C LEU A 5 -106.36 -9.42 7.83
N ALA A 6 -106.65 -10.67 8.19
CA ALA A 6 -105.74 -11.50 8.98
C ALA A 6 -104.40 -11.75 8.24
N SER A 7 -104.44 -12.03 6.93
CA SER A 7 -103.25 -12.22 6.09
C SER A 7 -102.42 -10.94 5.94
N LEU A 8 -103.06 -9.77 5.82
CA LEU A 8 -102.35 -8.50 5.78
C LEU A 8 -101.66 -8.19 7.11
N VAL A 9 -102.32 -8.49 8.23
CA VAL A 9 -101.75 -8.31 9.58
C VAL A 9 -100.57 -9.28 9.82
N SER A 10 -100.63 -10.53 9.35
CA SER A 10 -99.51 -11.46 9.48
C SER A 10 -98.31 -11.02 8.63
N ALA A 11 -98.54 -10.60 7.39
CA ALA A 11 -97.48 -10.09 6.51
C ALA A 11 -96.81 -8.83 7.10
N ALA A 12 -97.60 -7.89 7.63
CA ALA A 12 -97.06 -6.69 8.27
C ALA A 12 -96.22 -7.02 9.53
N ARG A 13 -96.61 -8.03 10.31
CA ARG A 13 -95.84 -8.48 11.48
C ARG A 13 -94.53 -9.15 11.08
N GLU A 14 -94.55 -9.99 10.04
CA GLU A 14 -93.34 -10.62 9.52
C GLU A 14 -92.36 -9.57 8.98
N GLU A 15 -92.84 -8.56 8.27
CA GLU A 15 -92.00 -7.46 7.76
C GLU A 15 -91.42 -6.62 8.90
N ALA A 16 -92.22 -6.31 9.92
CA ALA A 16 -91.75 -5.64 11.13
C ALA A 16 -90.69 -6.47 11.88
N GLN A 17 -90.84 -7.79 11.90
CA GLN A 17 -89.89 -8.68 12.57
C GLN A 17 -88.58 -8.82 11.79
N LYS A 18 -88.64 -8.93 10.46
CA LYS A 18 -87.46 -8.95 9.58
C LYS A 18 -86.69 -7.63 9.66
N SER A 19 -87.38 -6.50 9.58
CA SER A 19 -86.76 -5.17 9.70
C SER A 19 -86.10 -4.97 11.06
N TRP A 20 -86.72 -5.45 12.15
CA TRP A 20 -86.11 -5.40 13.48
C TRP A 20 -84.83 -6.25 13.57
N GLN A 21 -84.85 -7.48 13.06
CA GLN A 21 -83.66 -8.34 13.01
C GLN A 21 -82.53 -7.71 12.21
N GLN A 22 -82.86 -7.09 11.06
CA GLN A 22 -81.88 -6.43 10.21
C GLN A 22 -81.27 -5.21 10.90
N LEU A 23 -82.07 -4.42 11.62
CA LEU A 23 -81.58 -3.30 12.40
C LEU A 23 -80.66 -3.75 13.54
N GLN A 24 -80.96 -4.86 14.20
CA GLN A 24 -80.08 -5.44 15.22
C GLN A 24 -78.75 -5.93 14.63
N ALA A 25 -78.78 -6.61 13.49
CA ALA A 25 -77.57 -7.05 12.80
C ALA A 25 -76.69 -5.86 12.38
N GLN A 26 -77.30 -4.81 11.82
CA GLN A 26 -76.58 -3.57 11.47
C GLN A 26 -75.97 -2.88 12.70
N ARG A 27 -76.68 -2.84 13.84
CA ARG A 27 -76.14 -2.30 15.09
C ARG A 27 -74.92 -3.08 15.57
N GLN A 28 -74.95 -4.41 15.49
CA GLN A 28 -73.80 -5.24 15.86
C GLN A 28 -72.61 -5.02 14.93
N GLU A 29 -72.84 -4.88 13.63
CA GLU A 29 -71.75 -4.62 12.68
C GLU A 29 -71.13 -3.24 12.90
N VAL A 30 -71.92 -2.22 13.20
CA VAL A 30 -71.40 -0.88 13.53
C VAL A 30 -70.48 -0.94 14.76
N LEU A 31 -70.86 -1.66 15.81
CA LEU A 31 -70.03 -1.84 17.01
C LEU A 31 -68.72 -2.56 16.67
N ARG A 32 -68.79 -3.61 15.85
CA ARG A 32 -67.63 -4.37 15.40
C ARG A 32 -66.66 -3.49 14.60
N LEU A 33 -67.17 -2.69 13.67
CA LEU A 33 -66.37 -1.78 12.86
C LEU A 33 -65.76 -0.65 13.69
N GLN A 34 -66.48 -0.13 14.70
CA GLN A 34 -65.93 0.88 15.62
C GLN A 34 -64.76 0.33 16.44
N GLU A 35 -64.86 -0.91 16.91
CA GLU A 35 -63.76 -1.58 17.62
C GLU A 35 -62.55 -1.79 16.70
N GLN A 36 -62.78 -2.27 15.48
CA GLN A 36 -61.71 -2.45 14.48
C GLN A 36 -61.02 -1.13 14.14
N LEU A 37 -61.78 -0.06 13.94
CA LEU A 37 -61.23 1.27 13.67
C LEU A 37 -60.40 1.79 14.86
N SER A 38 -60.87 1.55 16.09
CA SER A 38 -60.15 1.96 17.30
C SER A 38 -58.81 1.23 17.42
N ARG A 39 -58.77 -0.08 17.14
CA ARG A 39 -57.54 -0.86 17.09
C ARG A 39 -56.59 -0.38 16.00
N ALA A 40 -57.09 -0.18 14.78
CA ALA A 40 -56.29 0.30 13.67
C ALA A 40 -55.66 1.68 13.95
N ARG A 41 -56.38 2.57 14.64
CA ARG A 41 -55.84 3.87 15.08
C ARG A 41 -54.71 3.71 16.09
N GLN A 42 -54.91 2.87 17.11
CA GLN A 42 -53.88 2.60 18.12
C GLN A 42 -52.63 1.97 17.51
N ASP A 43 -52.81 1.03 16.58
CA ASP A 43 -51.69 0.44 15.85
C ASP A 43 -50.98 1.49 14.99
N GLY A 44 -51.73 2.36 14.31
CA GLY A 44 -51.17 3.49 13.56
C GLY A 44 -50.30 4.41 14.42
N GLU A 45 -50.76 4.79 15.61
CA GLU A 45 -50.00 5.59 16.57
C GLU A 45 -48.73 4.86 17.04
N ARG A 46 -48.84 3.56 17.34
CA ARG A 46 -47.69 2.73 17.72
C ARG A 46 -46.63 2.66 16.61
N TRP A 47 -47.06 2.47 15.37
CA TRP A 47 -46.16 2.43 14.22
C TRP A 47 -45.53 3.79 13.94
N ALA A 48 -46.27 4.89 14.09
CA ALA A 48 -45.72 6.24 13.96
C ALA A 48 -44.59 6.50 14.97
N LEU A 49 -44.80 6.14 16.24
CA LEU A 49 -43.77 6.25 17.28
C LEU A 49 -42.57 5.32 17.01
N ALA A 50 -42.83 4.08 16.57
CA ALA A 50 -41.77 3.15 16.22
C ALA A 50 -40.92 3.65 15.04
N LEU A 51 -41.56 4.22 14.02
CA LEU A 51 -40.89 4.80 12.86
C LEU A 51 -40.03 6.00 13.26
N GLN A 52 -40.55 6.91 14.08
CA GLN A 52 -39.78 8.07 14.55
C GLN A 52 -38.54 7.64 15.34
N ARG A 53 -38.66 6.63 16.21
CA ARG A 53 -37.51 6.06 16.93
C ARG A 53 -36.50 5.42 15.97
N ALA A 54 -36.97 4.59 15.04
CA ALA A 54 -36.11 3.94 14.07
C ALA A 54 -35.34 4.95 13.20
N GLN A 55 -36.00 6.04 12.79
CA GLN A 55 -35.35 7.13 12.04
C GLN A 55 -34.27 7.83 12.86
N ARG A 56 -34.55 8.16 14.13
CA ARG A 56 -33.54 8.76 15.02
C ARG A 56 -32.34 7.82 15.20
N GLU A 57 -32.58 6.55 15.50
CA GLU A 57 -31.50 5.58 15.66
C GLU A 57 -30.70 5.39 14.37
N ALA A 58 -31.35 5.43 13.21
CA ALA A 58 -30.67 5.35 11.92
C ALA A 58 -29.72 6.55 11.72
N LEU A 59 -30.19 7.78 11.99
CA LEU A 59 -29.37 8.98 11.91
C LEU A 59 -28.19 8.95 12.89
N GLU A 60 -28.40 8.48 14.13
CA GLU A 60 -27.33 8.31 15.12
C GLU A 60 -26.30 7.25 14.68
N ARG A 61 -26.76 6.14 14.09
CA ARG A 61 -25.88 5.11 13.50
C ARG A 61 -25.10 5.65 12.30
N GLU A 62 -25.70 6.46 11.46
CA GLU A 62 -25.01 7.10 10.32
C GLU A 62 -23.97 8.10 10.81
N ALA A 63 -24.31 8.96 11.78
CA ALA A 63 -23.39 9.92 12.35
C ALA A 63 -22.17 9.23 13.00
N THR A 64 -22.40 8.16 13.77
CA THR A 64 -21.30 7.39 14.40
C THR A 64 -20.41 6.70 13.37
N ARG A 65 -21.00 6.09 12.32
CA ARG A 65 -20.24 5.52 11.20
C ARG A 65 -19.42 6.57 10.46
N GLY A 66 -20.01 7.74 10.18
CA GLY A 66 -19.32 8.85 9.53
C GLY A 66 -18.14 9.36 10.36
N ALA A 67 -18.31 9.50 11.68
CA ALA A 67 -17.25 9.91 12.58
C ALA A 67 -16.10 8.89 12.64
N GLU A 68 -16.41 7.59 12.66
CA GLU A 68 -15.39 6.53 12.59
C GLU A 68 -14.65 6.55 11.25
N GLN A 69 -15.37 6.70 10.14
CA GLN A 69 -14.76 6.79 8.82
C GLN A 69 -13.83 8.01 8.70
N ALA A 70 -14.22 9.16 9.26
CA ALA A 70 -13.37 10.34 9.30
C ALA A 70 -12.07 10.10 10.09
N ARG A 71 -12.14 9.45 11.26
CA ARG A 71 -10.96 9.07 12.05
C ARG A 71 -10.03 8.15 11.27
N GLN A 72 -10.58 7.16 10.56
CA GLN A 72 -9.79 6.24 9.75
C GLN A 72 -9.09 6.96 8.58
N GLN A 73 -9.80 7.88 7.92
CA GLN A 73 -9.21 8.68 6.83
C GLN A 73 -8.08 9.57 7.33
N GLU A 74 -8.24 10.20 8.49
CA GLU A 74 -7.19 10.99 9.13
C GLU A 74 -5.97 10.15 9.46
N LEU A 75 -6.15 8.99 10.10
CA LEU A 75 -5.05 8.07 10.40
C LEU A 75 -4.31 7.64 9.12
N ILE A 76 -5.03 7.29 8.06
CA ILE A 76 -4.41 6.92 6.77
C ILE A 76 -3.60 8.08 6.21
N ARG A 77 -4.13 9.31 6.26
CA ARG A 77 -3.44 10.51 5.79
C ARG A 77 -2.16 10.74 6.59
N ASP A 78 -2.22 10.62 7.91
CA ASP A 78 -1.07 10.83 8.80
C ASP A 78 0.00 9.75 8.59
N MET A 79 -0.40 8.49 8.47
CA MET A 79 0.51 7.38 8.14
C MET A 79 1.20 7.58 6.79
N LYS A 80 0.46 8.02 5.77
CA LYS A 80 1.05 8.36 4.46
C LYS A 80 2.04 9.51 4.57
N GLY A 81 1.71 10.54 5.34
CA GLY A 81 2.61 11.67 5.63
C GLY A 81 3.91 11.19 6.28
N ARG A 82 3.81 10.39 7.34
CA ARG A 82 4.97 9.84 8.04
C ARG A 82 5.84 8.94 7.16
N LEU A 83 5.22 8.14 6.29
CA LEU A 83 5.97 7.31 5.34
C LEU A 83 6.79 8.17 4.37
N LEU A 84 6.22 9.26 3.87
CA LEU A 84 6.95 10.19 2.99
C LEU A 84 8.11 10.89 3.71
N GLU A 85 7.93 11.27 4.97
CA GLU A 85 9.02 11.81 5.80
C GLU A 85 10.16 10.80 5.95
N LEU A 86 9.84 9.56 6.35
CA LEU A 86 10.83 8.50 6.51
C LEU A 86 11.57 8.17 5.21
N LEU A 87 10.88 8.20 4.06
CA LEU A 87 11.52 8.00 2.77
C LEU A 87 12.52 9.11 2.46
N ARG A 88 12.17 10.38 2.73
CA ARG A 88 13.08 11.52 2.56
C ARG A 88 14.28 11.44 3.49
N GLU A 89 14.08 11.06 4.75
CA GLU A 89 15.17 10.85 5.72
C GLU A 89 16.10 9.73 5.25
N LYS A 90 15.54 8.60 4.81
CA LYS A 90 16.29 7.47 4.25
C LYS A 90 17.10 7.89 3.01
N ASP A 91 16.51 8.65 2.09
CA ASP A 91 17.22 9.15 0.90
C ASP A 91 18.35 10.13 1.28
N ALA A 92 18.13 11.00 2.28
CA ALA A 92 19.16 11.91 2.77
C ALA A 92 20.34 11.18 3.43
N LEU A 93 20.08 10.09 4.16
CA LEU A 93 21.12 9.24 4.72
C LEU A 93 21.88 8.48 3.63
N TRP A 94 21.18 7.97 2.62
CA TRP A 94 21.78 7.29 1.47
C TRP A 94 22.76 8.22 0.71
N GLN A 95 22.34 9.44 0.41
CA GLN A 95 23.19 10.45 -0.25
C GLN A 95 24.45 10.78 0.56
N LYS A 96 24.33 10.85 1.89
CA LYS A 96 25.51 11.06 2.76
C LYS A 96 26.47 9.88 2.70
N MET A 97 25.97 8.65 2.61
CA MET A 97 26.81 7.44 2.52
C MET A 97 27.53 7.35 1.15
N GLU A 98 26.81 7.59 0.05
CA GLU A 98 27.42 7.61 -1.30
C GLU A 98 28.49 8.70 -1.46
N GLY A 99 28.28 9.87 -0.84
CA GLY A 99 29.28 10.94 -0.81
C GLY A 99 30.56 10.60 -0.03
N ILE A 100 30.52 9.59 0.85
CA ILE A 100 31.68 9.12 1.63
C ILE A 100 32.47 8.06 0.84
N ASP A 101 31.81 7.26 0.01
CA ASP A 101 32.44 6.17 -0.77
C ASP A 101 33.05 6.62 -2.10
N THR A 102 33.10 7.92 -2.40
CA THR A 102 33.81 8.42 -3.59
C THR A 102 35.30 8.14 -3.43
N PRO A 103 35.90 7.19 -4.16
CA PRO A 103 37.31 6.88 -3.99
C PRO A 103 38.11 8.09 -4.46
N MET A 104 38.88 8.69 -3.56
CA MET A 104 40.01 9.54 -3.96
C MET A 104 40.78 8.82 -5.08
N PRO A 105 41.04 9.44 -6.24
CA PRO A 105 41.80 8.78 -7.30
C PRO A 105 43.22 8.54 -6.78
N SER A 106 43.47 7.32 -6.34
CA SER A 106 44.79 6.85 -5.93
C SER A 106 45.69 6.75 -7.16
N PRO A 107 46.93 7.25 -7.12
CA PRO A 107 47.87 7.20 -8.23
C PRO A 107 48.49 5.79 -8.34
N ALA A 108 47.68 4.79 -8.65
CA ALA A 108 48.22 3.47 -9.00
C ALA A 108 48.88 3.56 -10.39
N PRO A 109 50.18 3.24 -10.55
CA PRO A 109 50.89 3.50 -11.79
C PRO A 109 50.40 2.57 -12.89
N HIS A 110 49.79 3.17 -13.92
CA HIS A 110 49.17 2.55 -15.09
C HIS A 110 50.13 1.75 -16.01
N ASN A 111 51.33 1.39 -15.55
CA ASN A 111 52.42 0.82 -16.36
C ASN A 111 52.85 -0.60 -15.93
N ALA A 112 51.99 -1.36 -15.25
CA ALA A 112 52.32 -2.72 -14.80
C ALA A 112 52.48 -3.76 -15.94
N GLY A 113 52.01 -3.43 -17.16
CA GLY A 113 52.00 -4.33 -18.32
C GLY A 113 53.15 -4.15 -19.33
N LEU A 114 53.98 -3.11 -19.20
CA LEU A 114 54.98 -2.74 -20.20
C LEU A 114 56.41 -2.90 -19.71
N CYS A 115 57.32 -3.24 -20.61
CA CYS A 115 58.74 -3.13 -20.34
C CYS A 115 59.11 -1.65 -20.13
N THR A 116 59.71 -1.32 -18.99
CA THR A 116 60.15 0.05 -18.65
C THR A 116 61.22 0.61 -19.60
N ARG A 117 61.82 -0.24 -20.44
CA ARG A 117 62.87 0.12 -21.40
C ARG A 117 62.36 0.33 -22.82
N CYS A 118 61.85 -0.72 -23.44
CA CYS A 118 61.40 -0.66 -24.84
C CYS A 118 59.89 -0.41 -24.96
N ARG A 119 59.17 -0.21 -23.85
CA ARG A 119 57.71 -0.01 -23.79
C ARG A 119 56.88 -1.13 -24.43
N LYS A 120 57.49 -2.27 -24.75
CA LYS A 120 56.80 -3.44 -25.29
C LYS A 120 55.90 -4.08 -24.24
N ASP A 121 54.67 -4.41 -24.62
CA ASP A 121 53.75 -5.17 -23.79
C ASP A 121 54.29 -6.54 -23.42
N PHE A 122 54.16 -6.90 -22.15
CA PHE A 122 54.36 -8.26 -21.68
C PHE A 122 53.13 -9.11 -21.99
N ARG A 123 53.06 -9.65 -23.22
CA ARG A 123 52.07 -10.66 -23.63
C ARG A 123 52.13 -11.89 -22.71
N LEU A 124 51.07 -12.71 -22.69
CA LEU A 124 50.90 -13.85 -21.76
C LEU A 124 52.14 -14.78 -21.64
N LEU A 125 52.90 -14.99 -22.71
CA LEU A 125 54.07 -15.88 -22.72
C LEU A 125 55.41 -15.15 -22.51
N SER A 126 55.41 -13.82 -22.37
CA SER A 126 56.62 -13.03 -22.18
C SER A 126 57.05 -13.04 -20.73
N ARG A 127 58.23 -13.62 -20.44
CA ARG A 127 58.80 -13.58 -19.09
C ARG A 127 59.09 -12.14 -18.67
N ARG A 128 58.70 -11.82 -17.43
CA ARG A 128 58.86 -10.50 -16.80
C ARG A 128 59.95 -10.58 -15.75
N TYR A 129 60.98 -9.75 -15.87
CA TYR A 129 62.07 -9.68 -14.90
C TYR A 129 62.01 -8.36 -14.14
N SER A 130 62.24 -8.40 -12.82
CA SER A 130 62.47 -7.19 -12.03
C SER A 130 63.96 -6.84 -12.11
N CYS A 131 64.29 -5.57 -12.36
CA CYS A 131 65.67 -5.10 -12.19
C CYS A 131 66.07 -5.20 -10.72
N SER A 132 67.13 -5.96 -10.42
CA SER A 132 67.65 -6.11 -9.05
C SER A 132 68.35 -4.86 -8.49
N ARG A 133 68.60 -3.85 -9.34
CA ARG A 133 69.14 -2.54 -8.95
C ARG A 133 68.03 -1.48 -8.73
N LEU A 134 68.46 -0.30 -8.28
CA LEU A 134 67.68 0.88 -7.85
C LEU A 134 66.34 1.15 -8.59
N CYS A 135 66.26 0.96 -9.91
CA CYS A 135 65.04 1.33 -10.64
C CYS A 135 63.85 0.38 -10.43
N GLN A 136 64.08 -0.84 -9.93
CA GLN A 136 63.07 -1.90 -9.67
C GLN A 136 62.09 -2.20 -10.82
N GLY A 137 62.36 -1.68 -12.01
CA GLY A 137 61.45 -1.70 -13.14
C GLY A 137 61.28 -3.10 -13.72
N LYS A 138 60.09 -3.37 -14.27
CA LYS A 138 59.82 -4.59 -15.03
C LYS A 138 60.42 -4.48 -16.43
N VAL A 139 61.31 -5.41 -16.76
CA VAL A 139 62.03 -5.45 -18.04
C VAL A 139 61.88 -6.80 -18.74
N CYS A 140 61.88 -6.78 -20.08
CA CYS A 140 61.90 -8.00 -20.87
C CYS A 140 63.28 -8.64 -20.88
N HIS A 141 63.36 -9.87 -21.38
CA HIS A 141 64.65 -10.55 -21.51
C HIS A 141 65.66 -9.70 -22.31
N THR A 142 65.27 -9.13 -23.44
CA THR A 142 66.18 -8.36 -24.31
C THR A 142 66.72 -7.09 -23.64
N CYS A 143 65.94 -6.47 -22.74
CA CYS A 143 66.33 -5.26 -22.04
C CYS A 143 66.99 -5.52 -20.68
N SER A 144 67.31 -6.78 -20.37
CA SER A 144 67.96 -7.18 -19.12
C SER A 144 69.19 -8.04 -19.37
N VAL A 145 70.16 -7.92 -18.49
CA VAL A 145 71.34 -8.78 -18.41
C VAL A 145 71.26 -9.61 -17.15
N ASP A 146 71.70 -10.86 -17.25
CA ASP A 146 71.80 -11.75 -16.11
C ASP A 146 73.09 -11.49 -15.35
N VAL A 147 72.98 -11.09 -14.08
CA VAL A 147 74.12 -10.76 -13.21
C VAL A 147 74.39 -11.91 -12.24
N GLY A 148 73.98 -13.14 -12.60
CA GLY A 148 74.22 -14.35 -11.82
C GLY A 148 73.45 -14.34 -10.49
N LYS A 149 74.17 -14.44 -9.36
CA LYS A 149 73.57 -14.55 -8.02
C LYS A 149 72.72 -13.33 -7.62
N GLN A 150 72.91 -12.17 -8.26
CA GLN A 150 72.12 -10.97 -8.00
C GLN A 150 70.86 -10.86 -8.89
N GLY A 151 70.55 -11.88 -9.68
CA GLY A 151 69.42 -11.87 -10.61
C GLY A 151 69.66 -10.96 -11.82
N ARG A 152 68.58 -10.45 -12.43
CA ARG A 152 68.66 -9.67 -13.67
C ARG A 152 68.64 -8.17 -13.42
N CYS A 153 69.45 -7.44 -14.19
CA CYS A 153 69.52 -5.97 -14.15
C CYS A 153 69.13 -5.40 -15.52
N CYS A 154 68.47 -4.23 -15.56
CA CYS A 154 68.21 -3.58 -16.86
C CYS A 154 69.52 -3.03 -17.46
N LEU A 155 69.62 -2.99 -18.79
CA LEU A 155 70.84 -2.57 -19.50
C LEU A 155 71.41 -1.24 -18.99
N LEU A 156 70.57 -0.26 -18.74
CA LEU A 156 71.00 1.07 -18.29
C LEU A 156 71.49 1.07 -16.83
N CYS A 157 70.85 0.31 -15.93
CA CYS A 157 71.34 0.18 -14.55
C CYS A 157 72.62 -0.67 -14.48
N TYR A 158 72.80 -1.58 -15.43
CA TYR A 158 74.04 -2.33 -15.59
C TYR A 158 75.17 -1.43 -16.09
N GLN A 159 74.92 -0.62 -17.12
CA GLN A 159 75.89 0.36 -17.65
C GLN A 159 76.29 1.42 -16.62
N GLN A 160 75.34 1.93 -15.83
CA GLN A 160 75.65 2.89 -14.75
C GLN A 160 76.44 2.26 -13.59
N GLY A 161 76.41 0.93 -13.45
CA GLY A 161 77.11 0.18 -12.41
C GLY A 161 78.49 -0.33 -12.79
N HIS A 162 78.88 -0.20 -14.06
CA HIS A 162 80.20 -0.52 -14.59
C HIS A 162 80.79 0.76 -15.18
N PRO A 163 81.62 1.52 -14.44
CA PRO A 163 82.43 2.55 -15.08
C PRO A 163 83.25 1.87 -16.19
N GLN A 164 83.17 2.40 -17.42
CA GLN A 164 83.96 1.89 -18.52
C GLN A 164 85.44 1.89 -18.12
N ALA A 165 86.06 0.72 -18.16
CA ALA A 165 87.50 0.62 -18.26
C ALA A 165 87.88 1.23 -19.61
N THR A 166 88.43 2.44 -19.55
CA THR A 166 89.45 2.90 -20.49
C THR A 166 90.77 2.65 -19.79
#